data_AF-A0A5K1A1K7-F1
#
_entry.id   AF-A0A5K1A1K7-F1
#
_cell.length_a   1.000
_cell.length_b   1.000
_cell.length_c   1.000
_cell.angle_alpha   90.00
_cell.angle_beta   90.00
_cell.angle_gamma   90.00
#
_symmetry.space_group_name_H-M   'P 1'
#
loop_
_entity.id
_entity.type
_entity.pdbx_description
1 polymer ?
#
loop_
_entity_poly.entity_id
_entity_poly.type
_entity_poly.pdbx_seq_one_letter_code
_entity_poly.pdbx_strand_id
1 'polypeptide(L)' 'MIKLRSRRFWRCSSKLSEGVSDDGAADIEWELRPGGMLVQKRENGGGQDGKLIRVRVSSVSDSHEITIGANATF' A
#
# COMPACT_ATOMS: atom_id res chain seq x y z
N MET A 1 15.04 -20.88 -37.66
CA MET A 1 15.74 -21.37 -36.46
C MET A 1 16.54 -20.20 -35.88
N ILE A 2 16.02 -19.52 -34.87
CA ILE A 2 16.62 -18.25 -34.38
C ILE A 2 17.32 -18.54 -33.04
N LYS A 3 18.65 -18.36 -33.02
CA LYS A 3 19.51 -18.61 -31.87
C LYS A 3 19.41 -17.40 -30.91
N LEU A 4 18.76 -17.55 -29.76
CA LEU A 4 18.80 -16.55 -28.69
C LEU A 4 20.14 -16.62 -27.96
N ARG A 5 20.97 -15.58 -28.12
CA ARG A 5 22.16 -15.38 -27.29
C ARG A 5 21.69 -14.98 -25.88
N SER A 6 22.02 -15.81 -24.89
CA SER A 6 21.70 -15.60 -23.47
C SER A 6 22.20 -14.24 -22.99
N ARG A 7 21.26 -13.33 -22.67
CA ARG A 7 21.54 -12.03 -22.05
C ARG A 7 21.75 -12.29 -20.56
N ARG A 8 23.00 -12.14 -20.09
CA ARG A 8 23.34 -12.24 -18.67
C ARG A 8 22.47 -11.28 -17.87
N PHE A 9 21.61 -11.82 -17.02
CA PHE A 9 20.90 -11.04 -16.02
C PHE A 9 21.91 -10.53 -15.00
N TRP A 10 21.95 -9.21 -14.81
CA TRP A 10 22.78 -8.55 -13.81
C TRP A 10 22.22 -8.91 -12.43
N ARG A 11 23.02 -9.60 -11.61
CA ARG A 11 22.79 -9.76 -10.17
C ARG A 11 23.35 -8.52 -9.48
N CYS A 12 22.49 -7.61 -9.03
CA CYS A 12 22.89 -6.54 -8.12
C CYS A 12 22.69 -7.03 -6.67
N SER A 13 23.79 -7.18 -5.93
CA SER A 13 23.77 -7.39 -4.49
C SER A 13 23.90 -6.03 -3.80
N SER A 14 22.80 -5.49 -3.28
CA SER A 14 22.83 -4.32 -2.40
C SER A 14 22.64 -4.79 -0.95
N LYS A 15 23.72 -4.75 -0.17
CA LYS A 15 23.62 -4.68 1.30
C LYS A 15 23.04 -3.31 1.64
N LEU A 16 21.95 -3.26 2.39
CA LEU A 16 21.43 -2.04 3.00
C LEU A 16 21.45 -2.18 4.51
N SER A 17 21.92 -1.11 5.13
CA SER A 17 22.22 -0.90 6.53
C SER A 17 21.00 -1.01 7.43
N GLU A 18 21.24 -1.51 8.64
CA GLU A 18 20.36 -1.46 9.80
C GLU A 18 20.02 0.00 10.13
N GLY A 19 18.72 0.34 10.20
CA GLY A 19 18.28 1.70 10.47
C GLY A 19 16.77 1.86 10.62
N VAL A 20 16.34 1.87 11.89
CA VAL A 20 15.06 2.35 12.45
C VAL A 20 13.80 1.55 12.09
N SER A 21 13.14 0.99 13.12
CA SER A 21 11.80 0.44 13.03
C SER A 21 10.79 1.58 12.86
N ASP A 22 10.40 1.85 11.61
CA ASP A 22 9.18 2.57 11.28
C ASP A 22 8.03 1.56 11.26
N ASP A 23 7.18 1.58 12.30
CA ASP A 23 5.99 0.73 12.45
C ASP A 23 4.87 1.19 11.49
N GLY A 24 5.20 1.34 10.21
CA GLY A 24 4.36 1.95 9.18
C GLY A 24 4.81 1.67 7.75
N ALA A 25 6.04 1.19 7.55
CA ALA A 25 6.51 0.71 6.25
C ALA A 25 5.92 -0.66 5.94
N ALA A 26 4.67 -0.70 5.50
CA ALA A 26 4.09 -1.91 4.91
C ALA A 26 4.99 -2.35 3.75
N ASP A 27 5.54 -3.57 3.84
CA ASP A 27 6.38 -4.16 2.80
C ASP A 27 5.60 -4.18 1.47
N ILE A 28 6.00 -3.35 0.52
CA ILE A 28 5.33 -3.24 -0.77
C ILE A 28 5.74 -4.45 -1.62
N GLU A 29 4.82 -5.41 -1.80
CA GLU A 29 5.03 -6.54 -2.70
C GLU A 29 4.90 -6.11 -4.18
N TRP A 30 5.84 -6.53 -5.01
CA TRP A 30 5.85 -6.28 -6.45
C TRP A 30 5.74 -7.59 -7.23
N GLU A 31 4.91 -7.62 -8.27
CA GLU A 31 4.81 -8.75 -9.21
C GLU A 31 5.43 -8.40 -10.57
N LEU A 32 6.12 -9.37 -11.17
CA LEU A 32 6.62 -9.23 -12.53
C LEU A 32 5.57 -9.72 -13.53
N ARG A 33 5.24 -8.87 -14.50
CA ARG A 33 4.39 -9.22 -15.65
C ARG A 33 5.25 -9.52 -16.89
N PRO A 34 4.72 -10.30 -17.85
CA PRO A 34 5.37 -10.51 -19.14
C PRO A 34 5.79 -9.17 -19.77
N GLY A 35 6.99 -9.12 -20.34
CA GLY A 35 7.60 -7.86 -20.83
C GLY A 35 8.46 -7.12 -19.80
N GLY A 36 8.56 -7.61 -18.56
CA GLY A 36 9.48 -7.07 -17.54
C GLY A 36 8.91 -5.90 -16.72
N MET A 37 7.60 -5.71 -16.76
CA MET A 37 6.91 -4.69 -15.98
C MET A 37 6.74 -5.15 -14.53
N LEU A 38 7.14 -4.31 -13.58
CA LEU A 38 6.82 -4.49 -12.16
C LEU A 38 5.47 -3.83 -11.88
N VAL A 39 4.51 -4.62 -11.44
CA VAL A 39 3.20 -4.14 -10.98
C VAL A 39 3.18 -4.24 -9.46
N GLN A 40 2.81 -3.16 -8.80
CA GLN A 40 2.65 -3.16 -7.35
C GLN A 40 1.43 -4.03 -7.00
N LYS A 41 1.64 -5.07 -6.20
CA LYS A 41 0.54 -5.80 -5.60
C LYS A 41 -0.05 -4.93 -4.50
N ARG A 42 -1.33 -4.62 -4.63
CA ARG A 42 -2.09 -4.05 -3.54
C ARG A 42 -2.54 -5.22 -2.70
N GLU A 43 -1.80 -5.52 -1.63
CA GLU A 43 -2.46 -6.16 -0.50
C GLU A 43 -3.60 -5.22 -0.13
N ASN A 44 -4.80 -5.75 -0.01
CA ASN A 44 -5.92 -5.00 0.54
C ASN A 44 -5.61 -4.90 2.03
N GLY A 45 -4.61 -4.06 2.35
CA GLY A 45 -3.79 -4.15 3.55
C GLY A 45 -4.68 -4.31 4.75
N GLY A 46 -4.27 -5.15 5.69
CA GLY A 46 -4.90 -5.38 6.99
C GLY A 46 -5.08 -4.08 7.79
N GLY A 47 -6.01 -3.26 7.31
CA GLY A 47 -6.41 -1.92 7.71
C GLY A 47 -7.72 -1.53 6.99
N GLN A 48 -8.38 -2.53 6.39
CA GLN A 48 -9.79 -2.49 5.99
C GLN A 48 -10.73 -2.66 7.19
N ASP A 49 -10.25 -2.58 8.42
CA ASP A 49 -11.08 -2.10 9.52
C ASP A 49 -11.41 -0.65 9.18
N GLY A 50 -12.50 -0.51 8.40
CA GLY A 50 -12.72 0.57 7.46
C GLY A 50 -12.46 1.91 8.10
N LYS A 51 -11.43 2.60 7.63
CA LYS A 51 -11.02 3.94 8.10
C LYS A 51 -12.25 4.76 8.49
N LEU A 52 -12.49 4.89 9.79
CA LEU A 52 -13.69 5.54 10.31
C LEU A 52 -13.41 7.03 10.45
N ILE A 53 -14.32 7.86 9.94
CA ILE A 53 -14.28 9.31 10.10
C ILE A 53 -15.22 9.67 11.25
N ARG A 54 -14.73 10.38 12.26
CA ARG A 54 -15.54 10.95 13.33
C ARG A 54 -16.04 12.32 12.90
N VAL A 55 -17.36 12.50 12.87
CA VAL A 55 -18.01 13.76 12.54
C VAL A 55 -18.70 14.27 13.80
N ARG A 56 -18.35 15.49 14.21
CA ARG A 56 -19.02 16.19 15.32
C ARG A 56 -19.91 17.27 14.75
N VAL A 57 -21.19 17.20 15.08
CA VAL A 57 -22.19 18.22 14.74
C VAL A 57 -22.56 18.95 16.01
N SER A 58 -22.13 20.21 16.12
CA SER A 58 -22.44 21.08 17.26
C SER A 58 -23.53 22.07 16.88
N SER A 59 -24.58 22.12 17.70
CA SER A 59 -25.56 23.19 17.77
C SER A 59 -25.19 24.14 18.91
N VAL A 60 -25.97 25.21 19.08
CA VAL A 60 -25.76 26.24 20.10
C VAL A 60 -25.78 25.66 21.53
N SER A 61 -26.57 24.61 21.77
CA SER A 61 -26.78 24.04 23.10
C SER A 61 -26.40 22.56 23.22
N ASP A 62 -26.15 21.87 22.10
CA ASP A 62 -25.94 20.42 22.07
C ASP A 62 -24.88 20.03 21.03
N SER A 63 -24.25 18.88 21.21
CA SER A 63 -23.40 18.30 20.17
C SER A 63 -23.59 16.80 20.05
N HIS A 64 -23.64 16.32 18.81
CA HIS A 64 -23.74 14.90 18.48
C HIS A 64 -22.48 14.45 17.77
N GLU A 65 -22.04 13.25 18.10
CA GLU A 65 -20.89 12.62 17.46
C GLU A 65 -21.35 11.37 16.72
N ILE A 66 -20.97 11.27 15.45
CA ILE A 66 -21.26 10.11 14.61
C ILE A 66 -19.98 9.60 13.95
N THR A 67 -19.95 8.30 13.72
CA THR A 67 -18.82 7.64 13.08
C THR A 67 -19.27 7.08 11.74
N ILE A 68 -18.62 7.50 10.66
CA ILE A 68 -18.93 7.08 9.29
C ILE A 68 -17.75 6.33 8.68
N GLY A 69 -18.00 5.41 7.75
CA GLY A 69 -16.93 4.80 6.98
C GLY A 69 -16.30 5.82 6.01
N ALA A 70 -14.99 5.77 5.79
CA ALA A 70 -14.28 6.71 4.91
C ALA A 70 -14.74 6.64 3.45
N ASN A 71 -15.33 5.53 3.03
CA ASN A 71 -15.87 5.34 1.69
C ASN A 71 -17.41 5.39 1.68
N ALA A 72 -18.04 5.98 2.71
CA ALA A 72 -19.48 6.19 2.72
C ALA A 72 -19.89 7.11 1.56
N THR A 73 -21.01 6.80 0.91
CA THR A 73 -21.58 7.56 -0.22
C THR A 73 -22.93 8.14 0.18
N PHE A 74 -23.42 9.12 -0.59
CA PHE A 74 -24.66 9.86 -0.34
C PHE A 74 -25.91 9.08 -0.77
#